data_AF-A0A1F8DYN9-F1
#
_entry.id   AF-A0A1F8DYN9-F1
#
_cell.length_a   1.000
_cell.length_b   1.000
_cell.length_c   1.000
_cell.angle_alpha   90.00
_cell.angle_beta   90.00
_cell.angle_gamma   90.00
#
_symmetry.space_group_name_H-M   'P 1'
#
loop_
_entity.id
_entity.type
_entity.pdbx_description
1 polymer ?
#
loop_
_entity_poly.entity_id
_entity_poly.type
_entity_poly.pdbx_seq_one_letter_code
_entity_poly.pdbx_strand_id
1 'polypeptide(L)'
;MKIAEFKFPFAQQYNGGTPVCSCCHMTIANGANYRVRERHLLHSHCAIEFDVVSEARKDLSAVFEKMPEAFFADSTIAERLSKVFTKDGLRSLLLSLADMLREKKDMLRQALQKHYKEFVVQLCAAANHIRLGHELASALA
;
A
#
# COMPACT_ATOMS: atom_id res chain seq x y z
N MET A 1 3.82 9.12 -6.33
CA MET A 1 4.97 8.60 -5.57
C MET A 1 5.68 7.52 -6.37
N LYS A 2 6.99 7.68 -6.60
CA LYS A 2 7.82 6.68 -7.31
C LYS A 2 8.31 5.61 -6.33
N ILE A 3 8.10 4.34 -6.62
CA ILE A 3 8.59 3.24 -5.79
C ILE A 3 10.07 3.02 -6.12
N ALA A 4 10.91 2.88 -5.08
CA ALA A 4 12.32 2.58 -5.27
C ALA A 4 12.49 1.21 -5.95
N GLU A 5 13.48 1.10 -6.82
CA GLU A 5 13.86 -0.19 -7.41
C GLU A 5 14.28 -1.16 -6.30
N PHE A 6 13.88 -2.42 -6.44
CA PHE A 6 14.19 -3.43 -5.45
C PHE A 6 15.68 -3.69 -5.36
N LYS A 7 16.17 -3.80 -4.12
CA LYS A 7 17.46 -4.37 -3.77
C LYS A 7 17.27 -5.23 -2.54
N PHE A 8 18.02 -6.33 -2.46
CA PHE A 8 18.06 -7.08 -1.21
C PHE A 8 18.47 -6.15 -0.06
N PRO A 9 17.75 -6.18 1.08
CA PRO A 9 17.98 -5.23 2.17
C PRO A 9 19.25 -5.54 2.97
N PHE A 10 19.91 -6.66 2.69
CA PHE A 10 21.13 -7.11 3.35
C PHE A 10 22.10 -7.69 2.31
N ALA A 11 23.37 -7.80 2.68
CA ALA A 11 24.38 -8.46 1.87
C ALA A 11 24.25 -9.99 1.92
N GLN A 12 24.81 -10.67 0.91
CA GLN A 12 24.89 -12.12 0.86
C GLN A 12 25.59 -12.66 2.11
N GLN A 13 24.89 -13.52 2.85
CA GLN A 13 25.42 -14.17 4.05
C GLN A 13 26.15 -15.46 3.72
N TYR A 14 27.08 -15.85 4.58
CA TYR A 14 27.88 -17.07 4.47
C TYR A 14 28.02 -17.75 5.84
N ASN A 15 28.05 -19.08 5.83
CA ASN A 15 28.39 -19.91 6.99
C ASN A 15 29.68 -20.69 6.68
N GLY A 16 30.80 -20.30 7.28
CA GLY A 16 32.09 -20.97 7.06
C GLY A 16 32.54 -21.01 5.60
N GLY A 17 32.16 -20.01 4.79
CA GLY A 17 32.43 -19.94 3.35
C GLY A 17 31.32 -20.52 2.46
N THR A 18 30.32 -21.19 3.04
CA THR A 18 29.16 -21.70 2.29
C THR A 18 28.08 -20.61 2.20
N PRO A 19 27.59 -20.25 1.01
CA PRO A 19 26.56 -19.21 0.88
C PRO A 19 25.25 -19.62 1.53
N VAL A 20 24.57 -18.67 2.16
CA VAL A 20 23.25 -18.83 2.77
C VAL A 20 22.19 -18.25 1.84
N CYS A 21 21.18 -19.04 1.49
CA CYS A 21 20.09 -18.58 0.65
C CYS A 21 19.35 -17.40 1.30
N SER A 22 19.32 -16.25 0.63
CA SER A 22 18.68 -15.03 1.16
C SER A 22 17.17 -15.15 1.35
N CYS A 23 16.52 -16.15 0.73
CA CYS A 23 15.08 -16.37 0.85
C CYS A 23 14.70 -17.19 2.08
N CYS A 24 15.32 -18.36 2.28
CA CYS A 24 14.94 -19.31 3.32
C CYS A 24 15.95 -19.37 4.49
N HIS A 25 17.05 -18.61 4.41
CA HIS A 25 18.14 -18.58 5.38
C HIS A 25 18.82 -19.94 5.63
N MET A 26 18.62 -20.91 4.73
CA MET A 26 19.33 -22.20 4.74
C MET A 26 20.60 -22.11 3.90
N THR A 27 21.64 -22.83 4.30
CA THR A 27 22.86 -22.95 3.51
C THR A 27 22.60 -23.60 2.16
N ILE A 28 23.30 -23.14 1.13
CA ILE A 28 23.34 -23.77 -0.19
C ILE A 28 24.50 -24.74 -0.17
N ALA A 29 24.20 -26.03 0.01
CA ALA A 29 25.22 -27.07 0.09
C ALA A 29 26.15 -27.08 -1.13
N ASN A 30 27.40 -27.51 -0.92
CA ASN A 30 28.37 -27.60 -2.01
C ASN A 30 27.85 -28.53 -3.12
N GLY A 31 27.93 -28.09 -4.38
CA GLY A 31 27.39 -28.80 -5.54
C GLY A 31 25.86 -28.73 -5.73
N ALA A 32 25.11 -28.06 -4.84
CA ALA A 32 23.67 -27.89 -5.01
C ALA A 32 23.34 -26.86 -6.11
N ASN A 33 22.21 -27.07 -6.81
CA ASN A 33 21.73 -26.14 -7.83
C ASN A 33 21.23 -24.83 -7.21
N TYR A 34 21.82 -23.71 -7.64
CA TYR A 34 21.42 -22.36 -7.24
C TYR A 34 21.17 -21.47 -8.45
N ARG A 35 20.53 -20.32 -8.19
CA ARG A 35 20.32 -19.25 -9.17
C ARG A 35 20.73 -17.92 -8.54
N VAL A 36 21.17 -16.98 -9.39
CA VAL A 36 21.53 -15.62 -8.97
C VAL A 36 20.38 -14.67 -9.26
N ARG A 37 20.00 -13.85 -8.29
CA ARG A 37 19.04 -12.73 -8.41
C ARG A 37 19.57 -11.55 -7.63
N GLU A 38 19.64 -10.37 -8.24
CA GLU A 38 20.14 -9.15 -7.56
C GLU A 38 21.44 -9.38 -6.77
N ARG A 39 22.40 -10.07 -7.40
CA ARG A 39 23.71 -10.45 -6.82
C ARG A 39 23.65 -11.38 -5.60
N HIS A 40 22.50 -11.99 -5.31
CA HIS A 40 22.31 -12.96 -4.25
C HIS A 40 22.10 -14.37 -4.80
N LEU A 41 22.63 -15.34 -4.07
CA LEU A 41 22.52 -16.76 -4.35
C LEU A 41 21.27 -17.31 -3.66
N LEU A 42 20.39 -17.93 -4.44
CA LEU A 42 19.16 -18.56 -3.96
C LEU A 42 19.13 -20.03 -4.35
N HIS A 43 18.53 -20.89 -3.53
CA HIS A 43 18.14 -22.22 -3.98
C HIS A 43 17.25 -22.11 -5.21
N SER A 44 17.33 -23.08 -6.12
CA SER A 44 16.55 -23.04 -7.37
C SER A 44 15.04 -22.86 -7.15
N HIS A 45 14.47 -23.50 -6.13
CA HIS A 45 13.06 -23.30 -5.77
C HIS A 45 12.79 -21.88 -5.25
N CYS A 46 13.63 -21.37 -4.33
CA CYS A 46 13.52 -20.00 -3.81
C CYS A 46 13.63 -18.94 -4.91
N ALA A 47 14.44 -19.18 -5.95
CA ALA A 47 14.54 -18.27 -7.08
C ALA A 47 13.25 -18.21 -7.91
N ILE A 48 12.55 -19.32 -8.08
CA ILE A 48 11.23 -19.35 -8.74
C ILE A 48 10.22 -18.53 -7.91
N GLU A 49 10.22 -18.69 -6.59
CA GLU A 49 9.35 -17.90 -5.72
C GLU A 49 9.68 -16.41 -5.76
N PHE A 50 10.97 -16.07 -5.77
CA PHE A 50 11.44 -14.71 -5.94
C PHE A 50 10.93 -14.10 -7.25
N ASP A 51 10.99 -14.84 -8.36
CA ASP A 51 10.54 -14.36 -9.67
C ASP A 51 9.03 -14.03 -9.64
N VAL A 52 8.21 -14.88 -9.01
CA VAL A 52 6.77 -14.59 -8.80
C VAL A 52 6.56 -13.33 -7.96
N VAL A 53 7.29 -13.19 -6.85
CA VAL A 53 7.19 -12.00 -5.98
C VAL A 53 7.67 -10.75 -6.71
N SER A 54 8.68 -10.88 -7.57
CA SER A 54 9.21 -9.78 -8.37
C SER A 54 8.20 -9.26 -9.38
N GLU A 55 7.49 -10.14 -10.09
CA GLU A 55 6.40 -9.73 -10.99
C GLU A 55 5.26 -9.07 -10.23
N ALA A 56 4.80 -9.67 -9.13
CA ALA A 56 3.76 -9.07 -8.28
C ALA A 56 4.17 -7.68 -7.76
N ARG A 57 5.44 -7.49 -7.42
CA ARG A 57 5.97 -6.19 -7.00
C ARG A 57 5.93 -5.16 -8.13
N LYS A 58 6.24 -5.54 -9.37
CA LYS A 58 6.12 -4.64 -10.54
C LYS A 58 4.68 -4.19 -10.73
N ASP A 59 3.73 -5.12 -10.68
CA ASP A 59 2.30 -4.83 -10.83
C ASP A 59 1.80 -3.88 -9.73
N LEU A 60 2.13 -4.18 -8.47
CA LEU A 60 1.77 -3.34 -7.33
C LEU A 60 2.43 -1.95 -7.41
N SER A 61 3.68 -1.86 -7.88
CA SER A 61 4.36 -0.56 -8.02
C SER A 61 3.65 0.32 -9.04
N ALA A 62 3.25 -0.26 -10.18
CA ALA A 62 2.47 0.45 -11.20
C ALA A 62 1.10 0.91 -10.69
N VAL A 63 0.48 0.16 -9.78
CA VAL A 63 -0.77 0.58 -9.11
C VAL A 63 -0.49 1.72 -8.12
N PHE A 64 0.54 1.61 -7.29
CA PHE A 64 0.87 2.62 -6.27
C PHE A 64 1.26 3.97 -6.90
N GLU A 65 1.93 3.95 -8.06
CA GLU A 65 2.29 5.17 -8.79
C GLU A 65 1.08 5.96 -9.28
N LYS A 66 -0.05 5.28 -9.54
CA LYS A 66 -1.32 5.90 -9.97
C LYS A 66 -2.18 6.38 -8.80
N MET A 67 -1.83 6.03 -7.57
CA MET A 67 -2.58 6.42 -6.39
C MET A 67 -2.14 7.81 -5.89
N PRO A 68 -3.06 8.60 -5.30
CA PRO A 68 -2.70 9.89 -4.70
C PRO A 68 -1.66 9.72 -3.60
N GLU A 69 -0.66 10.59 -3.53
CA GLU A 69 0.40 10.48 -2.51
C GLU A 69 -0.15 10.59 -1.08
N ALA A 70 -1.19 11.40 -0.90
CA ALA A 70 -1.91 11.53 0.36
C ALA A 70 -2.52 10.21 0.88
N PHE A 71 -2.75 9.23 0.00
CA PHE A 71 -3.20 7.90 0.41
C PHE A 71 -2.14 7.20 1.28
N PHE A 72 -0.85 7.42 0.99
CA PHE A 72 0.28 6.75 1.63
C PHE A 72 0.98 7.60 2.71
N ALA A 73 0.51 8.83 2.99
CA ALA A 73 1.22 9.79 3.84
C ALA A 73 1.62 9.24 5.22
N ASP A 74 0.81 8.35 5.79
CA ASP A 74 1.03 7.74 7.10
C ASP A 74 1.50 6.27 7.03
N SER A 75 1.97 5.83 5.86
CA SER A 75 2.24 4.42 5.59
C SER A 75 3.67 4.15 5.12
N THR A 76 4.24 3.05 5.63
CA THR A 76 5.50 2.47 5.15
C THR A 76 5.30 1.43 4.04
N ILE A 77 4.08 1.28 3.51
CA ILE A 77 3.78 0.15 2.61
C ILE A 77 4.56 0.19 1.30
N ALA A 78 4.81 1.38 0.77
CA ALA A 78 5.59 1.57 -0.45
C ALA A 78 7.07 1.21 -0.23
N GLU A 79 7.63 1.58 0.92
CA GLU A 79 8.98 1.19 1.31
C GLU A 79 9.09 -0.33 1.55
N ARG A 80 8.07 -0.92 2.17
CA ARG A 80 8.00 -2.38 2.36
C ARG A 80 7.91 -3.10 1.02
N LEU A 81 7.17 -2.55 0.05
CA LEU A 81 7.05 -3.10 -1.29
C LEU A 81 8.40 -3.14 -2.01
N SER A 82 9.23 -2.09 -1.88
CA SER A 82 10.57 -2.07 -2.49
C SER A 82 11.57 -3.03 -1.84
N LYS A 83 11.21 -3.68 -0.73
CA LYS A 83 12.08 -4.60 0.01
C LYS A 83 11.53 -6.03 0.08
N VAL A 84 10.32 -6.28 -0.41
CA VAL A 84 9.70 -7.61 -0.33
C VAL A 84 10.28 -8.55 -1.38
N PHE A 85 10.68 -9.76 -0.96
CA PHE A 85 11.29 -10.76 -1.85
C PHE A 85 10.89 -12.21 -1.53
N THR A 86 10.03 -12.43 -0.54
CA THR A 86 9.47 -13.75 -0.18
C THR A 86 7.95 -13.74 -0.32
N LYS A 87 7.35 -14.92 -0.51
CA LYS A 87 5.88 -15.06 -0.58
C LYS A 87 5.20 -14.62 0.72
N ASP A 88 5.77 -15.00 1.87
CA ASP A 88 5.23 -14.60 3.17
C ASP A 88 5.33 -13.09 3.38
N GLY A 89 6.44 -12.48 2.96
CA GLY A 89 6.60 -11.04 2.96
C GLY A 89 5.53 -10.34 2.09
N LEU A 90 5.29 -10.87 0.88
CA LEU A 90 4.28 -10.32 -0.03
C LEU A 90 2.88 -10.48 0.55
N ARG A 91 2.55 -11.64 1.14
CA ARG A 91 1.28 -11.87 1.82
C ARG A 91 1.07 -10.90 2.96
N SER A 92 2.06 -10.70 3.83
CA SER A 92 2.01 -9.73 4.92
C SER A 92 1.78 -8.30 4.41
N LEU A 93 2.45 -7.93 3.32
CA LEU A 93 2.27 -6.63 2.68
C LEU A 93 0.85 -6.45 2.14
N LEU A 94 0.30 -7.45 1.43
CA LEU A 94 -1.05 -7.41 0.88
C LEU A 94 -2.12 -7.30 1.97
N LEU A 95 -1.94 -7.98 3.10
CA LEU A 95 -2.84 -7.83 4.25
C LEU A 95 -2.79 -6.40 4.81
N SER A 96 -1.60 -5.84 5.01
CA SER A 96 -1.47 -4.44 5.43
C SER A 96 -2.10 -3.45 4.43
N LEU A 97 -2.02 -3.73 3.12
CA LEU A 97 -2.67 -2.92 2.09
C LEU A 97 -4.19 -2.99 2.22
N ALA A 98 -4.73 -4.18 2.43
CA ALA A 98 -6.17 -4.38 2.61
C ALA A 98 -6.70 -3.66 3.86
N ASP A 99 -5.93 -3.68 4.96
CA ASP A 99 -6.27 -2.96 6.19
C ASP A 99 -6.33 -1.44 5.96
N MET A 100 -5.32 -0.90 5.28
CA MET A 100 -5.27 0.52 4.94
C MET A 100 -6.39 0.94 3.98
N LEU A 101 -6.70 0.13 2.97
CA LEU A 101 -7.82 0.39 2.06
C LEU A 101 -9.15 0.46 2.83
N ARG A 102 -9.34 -0.43 3.80
CA ARG A 102 -10.51 -0.44 4.67
C ARG A 102 -10.56 0.80 5.56
N GLU A 103 -9.46 1.18 6.20
CA GLU A 103 -9.38 2.38 7.03
C GLU A 103 -9.68 3.65 6.22
N LYS A 104 -9.03 3.83 5.06
CA LYS A 104 -9.25 5.00 4.20
C LYS A 104 -10.69 5.05 3.66
N LYS A 105 -11.29 3.89 3.35
CA LYS A 105 -12.72 3.80 2.99
C LYS A 105 -13.62 4.29 4.12
N ASP A 106 -13.37 3.87 5.35
CA ASP A 106 -14.18 4.26 6.51
C ASP A 106 -14.01 5.76 6.82
N MET A 107 -12.80 6.30 6.69
CA MET A 107 -12.55 7.74 6.80
C MET A 107 -13.33 8.54 5.75
N LEU A 108 -13.30 8.12 4.49
CA LEU A 108 -14.05 8.78 3.41
C LEU A 108 -15.56 8.75 3.68
N ARG A 109 -16.07 7.62 4.20
CA ARG A 109 -17.48 7.47 4.55
C ARG A 109 -17.89 8.45 5.66
N GLN A 110 -17.09 8.58 6.70
CA GLN A 110 -17.34 9.50 7.80
C GLN A 110 -17.27 10.97 7.34
N ALA A 111 -16.27 11.32 6.53
CA ALA A 111 -16.13 12.66 5.96
C ALA A 111 -17.34 13.03 5.10
N LEU A 112 -17.78 12.14 4.21
CA LEU A 112 -18.97 12.34 3.39
C LEU A 112 -20.23 12.54 4.26
N GLN A 113 -20.41 11.71 5.29
CA GLN A 113 -21.57 11.82 6.18
C GLN A 113 -21.57 13.14 6.95
N LYS A 114 -20.39 13.62 7.40
CA LYS A 114 -20.24 14.90 8.07
C LYS A 114 -20.63 16.06 7.14
N HIS A 115 -20.04 16.11 5.95
CA HIS A 115 -20.31 17.16 4.97
C HIS A 115 -21.77 17.17 4.51
N TYR A 116 -22.38 15.99 4.33
CA TYR A 116 -23.80 15.89 4.01
C TYR A 116 -24.68 16.51 5.10
N LYS A 117 -24.40 16.22 6.38
CA LYS A 117 -25.14 16.82 7.51
C LYS A 117 -24.99 18.34 7.55
N GLU A 118 -23.77 18.84 7.39
CA GLU A 118 -23.49 20.28 7.34
C GLU A 118 -24.24 20.96 6.18
N PHE A 119 -24.23 20.33 5.00
CA PHE A 119 -24.96 20.82 3.83
C PHE A 119 -26.48 20.89 4.08
N VAL A 120 -27.07 19.85 4.68
CA VAL A 120 -28.51 19.85 5.01
C VAL A 120 -28.85 20.98 5.99
N VAL A 121 -28.03 21.21 7.02
CA VAL A 121 -28.23 22.31 7.98
C VAL A 121 -28.20 23.67 7.27
N GLN A 122 -27.22 23.88 6.38
CA GLN A 122 -27.12 25.11 5.60
C GLN A 122 -28.32 25.31 4.67
N LEU A 123 -28.78 24.25 4.01
CA LEU A 123 -29.95 24.29 3.15
C LEU A 123 -31.23 24.64 3.93
N CYS A 124 -31.44 24.02 5.10
CA CYS A 124 -32.55 24.34 5.99
C CYS A 124 -32.49 25.79 6.48
N ALA A 125 -31.31 26.30 6.85
CA ALA A 125 -31.13 27.68 7.24
C ALA A 125 -31.50 28.65 6.10
N ALA A 126 -30.98 28.40 4.90
CA ALA A 126 -31.28 29.20 3.71
C ALA A 126 -32.78 29.19 3.38
N ALA A 127 -33.43 28.02 3.41
CA ALA A 127 -34.88 27.90 3.19
C ALA A 127 -35.70 28.69 4.22
N ASN A 128 -35.29 28.66 5.50
CA ASN A 128 -35.94 29.45 6.55
C ASN A 128 -35.77 30.96 6.33
N HIS A 129 -34.59 31.42 5.92
CA HIS A 129 -34.37 32.83 5.58
C HIS A 129 -35.27 33.29 4.42
N ILE A 130 -35.43 32.46 3.38
CA ILE A 130 -36.31 32.76 2.25
C ILE A 130 -37.78 32.85 2.71
N ARG A 131 -38.25 31.87 3.50
CA ARG A 131 -39.63 31.87 4.05
C ARG A 131 -39.91 33.13 4.86
N LEU A 132 -39.03 33.46 5.80
CA LEU A 132 -39.17 34.65 6.66
C LEU A 132 -39.16 35.95 5.82
N GLY A 133 -38.29 36.03 4.82
CA GLY A 133 -38.27 37.17 3.89
C GLY A 133 -39.59 37.33 3.12
N HIS A 134 -40.20 36.23 2.68
CA HIS A 134 -41.51 36.25 2.02
C HIS A 134 -42.64 36.68 2.98
N GLU A 135 -42.65 36.17 4.22
CA GLU A 135 -43.63 36.54 5.24
C GLU A 135 -43.56 38.04 5.57
N LEU A 136 -42.35 38.59 5.71
CA LEU A 136 -42.15 40.03 5.93
C LEU A 136 -42.62 40.86 4.74
N ALA A 137 -42.30 40.45 3.52
CA ALA A 137 -42.72 41.15 2.30
C ALA A 137 -44.26 41.17 2.17
N SER A 138 -44.92 40.05 2.46
CA SER A 138 -46.38 39.94 2.43
C SER A 138 -47.07 40.73 3.55
N ALA A 139 -46.42 40.92 4.70
CA ALA A 139 -46.96 41.73 5.80
C ALA A 139 -46.83 43.25 5.58
N LEU A 140 -45.97 43.67 4.66
CA LEU A 140 -45.71 45.07 4.32
C LEU A 140 -46.44 45.55 3.05
N ALA A 141 -47.10 44.63 2.33
CA ALA A 141 -47.90 44.89 1.13
C ALA A 141 -49.38 45.04 1.48
#